data_AF-A0A526R989-F1
#
_entry.id   AF-A0A526R989-F1
#
_cell.length_a   1.000
_cell.length_b   1.000
_cell.length_c   1.000
_cell.angle_alpha   90.00
_cell.angle_beta   90.00
_cell.angle_gamma   90.00
#
_symmetry.space_group_name_H-M   'P 1'
#
loop_
_entity.id
_entity.type
_entity.pdbx_description
1 polymer ?
#
loop_
_entity_poly.entity_id
_entity_poly.type
_entity_poly.pdbx_seq_one_letter_code
_entity_poly.pdbx_strand_id
1 'polypeptide(L)' 'FATPEMSADAIRSPGAAFRSKGQWYRLKFKCQTAPDHMQVLQLRYRIGDEIPETDWAKYNLYD' A
#
# COMPACT_ATOMS: atom_id res chain seq x y z
N PHE A 1 -6.66 7.06 -3.38
CA PHE A 1 -5.55 6.30 -3.99
C PHE A 1 -4.66 7.26 -4.74
N ALA A 2 -3.38 6.97 -4.82
CA ALA A 2 -2.42 7.82 -5.53
C ALA A 2 -1.36 6.94 -6.17
N THR A 3 -0.84 7.36 -7.32
CA THR A 3 0.24 6.66 -8.02
C THR A 3 1.46 6.55 -7.10
N PRO A 4 2.05 5.36 -6.94
CA PRO A 4 3.27 5.21 -6.16
C PRO A 4 4.44 5.91 -6.85
N GLU A 5 5.33 6.47 -6.05
CA GLU A 5 6.60 7.06 -6.48
C GLU A 5 7.70 6.01 -6.32
N MET A 6 8.40 5.69 -7.42
CA MET A 6 9.47 4.70 -7.46
C MET A 6 10.84 5.41 -7.53
N SER A 7 11.82 4.91 -6.77
CA SER A 7 13.23 5.23 -6.92
C SER A 7 14.05 3.96 -7.13
N ALA A 8 15.38 4.10 -7.25
CA ALA A 8 16.27 2.99 -7.58
C ALA A 8 16.12 1.79 -6.64
N ASP A 9 16.01 2.01 -5.34
CA ASP A 9 15.96 1.00 -4.26
C ASP A 9 14.80 1.25 -3.28
N ALA A 10 13.82 2.08 -3.65
CA ALA A 10 12.72 2.42 -2.75
C ALA A 10 11.40 2.69 -3.50
N ILE A 11 10.31 2.52 -2.77
CA ILE A 11 8.95 2.86 -3.20
C ILE A 11 8.26 3.66 -2.11
N ARG A 12 7.58 4.74 -2.50
CA ARG A 12 6.70 5.52 -1.63
C ARG A 12 5.29 5.49 -2.22
N SER A 13 4.35 4.94 -1.47
CA SER A 13 2.93 4.97 -1.82
C SER A 13 2.17 5.89 -0.87
N PRO A 14 1.78 7.10 -1.32
CA PRO A 14 0.94 7.99 -0.54
C PRO A 14 -0.54 7.56 -0.51
N GLY A 15 -0.93 6.50 -1.26
CA GLY A 15 -2.27 5.94 -1.21
C GLY A 15 -2.38 4.56 -1.86
N ALA A 16 -2.47 3.52 -1.03
CA ALA A 16 -2.70 2.12 -1.37
C ALA A 16 -3.90 1.56 -0.57
N ALA A 17 -4.24 0.30 -0.81
CA ALA A 17 -5.13 -0.47 0.04
C ALA A 17 -4.51 -1.83 0.36
N PHE A 18 -4.87 -2.39 1.51
CA PHE A 18 -4.55 -3.77 1.88
C PHE A 18 -5.79 -4.44 2.47
N ARG A 19 -5.83 -5.77 2.37
CA ARG A 19 -6.94 -6.59 2.85
C ARG A 19 -6.56 -7.31 4.14
N SER A 20 -7.45 -7.29 5.13
CA SER A 20 -7.28 -8.02 6.38
C SER A 20 -8.63 -8.47 6.91
N LYS A 21 -8.77 -9.77 7.22
CA LYS A 21 -10.00 -10.37 7.74
C LYS A 21 -11.25 -10.04 6.91
N GLY A 22 -11.14 -10.13 5.59
CA GLY A 22 -12.23 -9.82 4.66
C GLY A 22 -12.33 -8.35 4.27
N GLN A 23 -11.90 -7.43 5.15
CA GLN A 23 -12.10 -5.99 4.97
C GLN A 23 -10.91 -5.28 4.32
N TRP A 24 -11.19 -4.19 3.62
CA TRP A 24 -10.19 -3.36 2.95
C TRP A 24 -9.90 -2.08 3.71
N TYR A 25 -8.62 -1.71 3.81
CA TYR A 25 -8.18 -0.54 4.56
C TYR A 25 -7.27 0.34 3.71
N ARG A 26 -7.33 1.65 3.93
CA ARG A 26 -6.39 2.59 3.32
C ARG A 26 -4.99 2.37 3.89
N LEU A 27 -3.98 2.46 3.05
CA LEU A 27 -2.59 2.32 3.42
C LEU A 27 -1.77 3.47 2.86
N LYS A 28 -0.81 3.96 3.64
CA LYS A 28 0.34 4.70 3.12
C LYS A 28 1.59 3.98 3.56
N PHE A 29 2.57 3.84 2.69
CA PHE A 29 3.83 3.20 3.06
C PHE A 29 5.03 3.77 2.31
N LYS A 30 6.21 3.59 2.91
CA LYS A 30 7.51 3.74 2.28
C LYS A 30 8.30 2.46 2.55
N CYS A 31 8.82 1.85 1.50
CA CYS A 31 9.69 0.69 1.58
C CYS A 31 11.03 1.04 0.95
N GLN A 32 12.12 0.62 1.59
CA GLN A 32 13.47 0.67 1.05
C GLN A 32 14.05 -0.74 1.04
N THR A 33 14.65 -1.12 -0.07
CA THR A 33 15.32 -2.40 -0.28
C THR A 33 16.83 -2.22 -0.35
N ALA A 34 17.56 -3.32 -0.26
CA ALA A 34 18.94 -3.37 -0.69
C ALA A 34 19.04 -3.08 -2.21
N PRO A 35 20.21 -2.66 -2.73
CA PRO A 35 20.39 -2.37 -4.16
C PRO A 35 20.10 -3.56 -5.09
N ASP A 36 20.22 -4.79 -4.58
CA ASP A 36 19.87 -6.03 -5.30
C ASP A 36 18.38 -6.40 -5.18
N HIS A 37 17.60 -5.60 -4.45
CA HIS A 37 16.18 -5.81 -4.14
C HIS A 37 15.84 -7.10 -3.38
N MET A 38 16.85 -7.83 -2.87
CA MET A 38 16.65 -9.13 -2.23
C MET A 38 16.25 -9.01 -0.75
N GLN A 39 16.52 -7.86 -0.14
CA GLN A 39 16.22 -7.61 1.26
C GLN A 39 15.46 -6.29 1.44
N VAL A 40 14.41 -6.30 2.26
CA VAL A 40 13.78 -5.07 2.74
C VAL A 40 14.60 -4.54 3.92
N LEU A 41 15.17 -3.34 3.76
CA LEU A 41 15.97 -2.67 4.79
C LEU A 41 15.08 -1.87 5.74
N GLN A 42 14.03 -1.22 5.22
CA GLN A 42 13.10 -0.46 6.04
C GLN A 42 11.70 -0.48 5.43
N LEU A 43 10.69 -0.76 6.26
CA LEU A 43 9.28 -0.61 5.92
C LEU A 43 8.60 0.29 6.95
N ARG A 44 8.13 1.45 6.51
CA ARG A 44 7.29 2.37 7.31
C ARG A 44 5.91 2.38 6.71
N TYR A 45 4.89 2.13 7.52
CA TYR A 45 3.51 2.13 7.05
C TYR A 45 2.59 2.81 8.05
N ARG A 46 1.46 3.29 7.54
CA ARG A 46 0.35 3.80 8.33
C ARG A 46 -0.95 3.28 7.75
N ILE A 47 -1.65 2.51 8.56
CA ILE A 47 -3.01 2.05 8.29
C ILE A 47 -3.94 3.24 8.52
N GLY A 48 -4.78 3.52 7.52
CA GLY A 48 -5.86 4.48 7.62
C GLY A 48 -7.20 3.78 7.78
N ASP A 49 -8.26 4.55 7.56
CA ASP A 49 -9.63 4.06 7.73
C ASP A 49 -9.96 2.91 6.78
N GLU A 50 -10.92 2.10 7.20
CA GLU A 50 -11.58 1.11 6.37
C GLU A 50 -12.17 1.77 5.11
N ILE A 51 -12.16 1.03 4.02
CA ILE A 51 -12.74 1.43 2.75
C ILE A 51 -14.15 0.83 2.71
N PRO A 52 -15.20 1.65 2.68
CA PRO A 52 -16.58 1.15 2.63
C PRO A 52 -16.79 0.20 1.45
N GLU A 53 -17.54 -0.88 1.65
CA GLU A 53 -17.86 -1.87 0.60
C GLU A 53 -18.47 -1.23 -0.65
N THR A 54 -19.26 -0.16 -0.48
CA THR A 54 -19.83 0.62 -1.58
C THR A 54 -18.78 1.21 -2.53
N ASP A 55 -17.57 1.43 -2.03
CA ASP A 55 -16.44 1.99 -2.79
C ASP A 55 -15.56 0.89 -3.42
N TRP A 56 -15.77 -0.39 -3.14
CA TRP A 56 -14.86 -1.46 -3.56
C TRP A 56 -14.77 -1.60 -5.07
N ALA A 57 -15.91 -1.63 -5.76
CA ALA A 57 -15.96 -1.71 -7.22
C ALA A 57 -15.22 -0.55 -7.90
N LYS A 58 -15.27 0.66 -7.32
CA LYS A 58 -14.55 1.84 -7.83
C LYS A 58 -13.03 1.68 -7.80
N TYR A 59 -12.52 0.90 -6.85
CA TYR A 59 -11.09 0.69 -6.65
C TYR A 59 -10.63 -0.72 -7.04
N ASN A 60 -11.47 -1.50 -7.74
CA ASN A 60 -11.23 -2.90 -8.10
C ASN A 60 -10.90 -3.79 -6.89
N LEU A 61 -11.53 -3.52 -5.75
CA LEU A 61 -11.43 -4.33 -4.53
C LEU A 61 -12.53 -5.40 -4.55
N TYR A 62 -12.25 -6.55 -3.93
CA TYR A 62 -13.13 -7.72 -3.98
C TYR A 62 -13.31 -8.35 -2.59
N ASP A 63 -14.43 -9.05 -2.44
CA ASP A 63 -14.68 -9.98 -1.33
C ASP A 63 -14.08 -11.37 -1.60
#